data_AF-A0A1I1WRX0-F1
#
_entry.id   AF-A0A1I1WRX0-F1
#
_cell.length_a   1.000
_cell.length_b   1.000
_cell.length_c   1.000
_cell.angle_alpha   90.00
_cell.angle_beta   90.00
_cell.angle_gamma   90.00
#
_symmetry.space_group_name_H-M   'P 1'
#
loop_
_entity.id
_entity.type
_entity.pdbx_description
1 polymer ?
#
loop_
_entity_poly.entity_id
_entity_poly.type
_entity_poly.pdbx_seq_one_letter_code
_entity_poly.pdbx_strand_id
1 'polypeptide(L)'
;MIGAKRFFSGTTGRAPLPPVLSHALEVLAAGLMAIITLLVLANALGRYLFSSPLPWTEEAVISVMIWIASVGLLLGAMRGTLITCDVLVLRLPPAGRRCLEGACGIVGAAALGFFAWQIRGYLGLFGGDVSPILRLPKGLGISALMVSMAGIALVLIWRAIRAALRAVRP
;
A
#
# COMPACT_ATOMS: atom_id res chain seq x y z
N MET A 1 -25.97 -6.61 -27.29
CA MET A 1 -25.22 -6.81 -26.02
C MET A 1 -23.77 -6.33 -26.16
N ILE A 2 -23.56 -5.08 -26.59
CA ILE A 2 -22.25 -4.46 -26.82
C ILE A 2 -22.24 -3.21 -25.93
N GLY A 3 -21.58 -3.24 -24.77
CA GLY A 3 -21.62 -2.07 -23.88
C GLY A 3 -20.84 -2.15 -22.56
N ALA A 4 -20.43 -3.34 -22.11
CA ALA A 4 -19.76 -3.48 -20.81
C ALA A 4 -18.24 -3.19 -20.83
N LYS A 5 -17.60 -3.13 -22.01
CA LYS A 5 -16.13 -3.02 -22.10
C LYS A 5 -15.56 -1.60 -21.89
N ARG A 6 -16.40 -0.56 -21.85
CA ARG A 6 -15.97 0.83 -21.58
C ARG A 6 -15.91 1.20 -20.09
N PHE A 7 -16.30 0.29 -19.19
CA PHE A 7 -16.41 0.59 -17.76
C PHE A 7 -15.05 0.72 -17.05
N PHE A 8 -13.99 0.09 -17.56
CA PHE A 8 -12.65 0.05 -16.93
C PHE A 8 -11.61 0.98 -17.55
N SER A 9 -11.92 1.74 -18.61
CA SER A 9 -10.99 2.75 -19.14
C SER A 9 -11.04 4.04 -18.33
N GLY A 10 -10.93 3.94 -17.01
CA GLY A 10 -10.66 5.06 -16.13
C GLY A 10 -9.21 5.50 -16.30
N THR A 11 -8.95 6.30 -17.34
CA THR A 11 -7.67 7.00 -17.55
C THR A 11 -7.34 8.02 -16.44
N THR A 12 -8.16 8.12 -15.39
CA THR A 12 -8.13 9.13 -14.34
C THR A 12 -7.19 8.83 -13.16
N GLY A 13 -6.56 7.64 -13.12
CA GLY A 13 -5.90 7.14 -11.90
C GLY A 13 -4.38 7.00 -11.93
N ARG A 14 -3.72 7.00 -13.10
CA ARG A 14 -2.25 6.84 -13.15
C ARG A 14 -1.61 8.14 -12.66
N ALA A 15 -1.05 8.15 -11.46
CA ALA A 15 -0.09 9.19 -11.12
C ALA A 15 1.15 8.97 -12.02
N PRO A 16 1.57 9.95 -12.85
CA PRO A 16 2.91 9.88 -13.44
C PRO A 16 3.90 10.01 -12.29
N LEU A 17 4.38 8.90 -11.78
CA LEU A 17 5.57 8.82 -10.95
C LEU A 17 6.68 8.25 -11.83
N PRO A 18 7.95 8.54 -11.49
CA PRO A 18 9.05 8.06 -12.29
C PRO A 18 8.94 6.54 -12.45
N PRO A 19 9.08 5.99 -13.66
CA PRO A 19 8.95 4.55 -13.92
C PRO A 19 9.90 3.73 -13.03
N VAL A 20 11.01 4.35 -12.63
CA VAL A 20 11.98 3.80 -11.68
C VAL A 20 11.33 3.40 -10.34
N LEU A 21 10.45 4.21 -9.76
CA LEU A 21 9.85 3.93 -8.45
C LEU A 21 8.86 2.75 -8.52
N SER A 22 8.03 2.69 -9.57
CA SER A 22 7.13 1.56 -9.77
C SER A 22 7.90 0.26 -9.98
N HIS A 23 8.95 0.28 -10.79
CA HIS A 23 9.78 -0.91 -11.01
C HIS A 23 10.51 -1.33 -9.74
N ALA A 24 11.04 -0.39 -8.95
CA ALA A 24 11.67 -0.70 -7.67
C ALA A 24 10.69 -1.37 -6.69
N LEU A 25 9.47 -0.86 -6.58
CA LEU A 25 8.41 -1.44 -5.75
C LEU A 25 7.95 -2.82 -6.24
N GLU A 26 7.86 -3.02 -7.56
CA GLU A 26 7.54 -4.31 -8.17
C GLU A 26 8.62 -5.37 -7.90
N VAL A 27 9.89 -5.01 -8.07
CA VAL A 27 11.04 -5.89 -7.76
C VAL A 27 11.06 -6.22 -6.27
N LEU A 28 10.82 -5.25 -5.41
CA LEU A 28 10.75 -5.45 -3.97
C LEU A 28 9.58 -6.39 -3.60
N ALA A 29 8.39 -6.20 -4.18
CA ALA A 29 7.24 -7.08 -3.97
C ALA A 29 7.52 -8.52 -4.43
N ALA A 30 8.15 -8.69 -5.60
CA ALA A 30 8.55 -9.99 -6.13
C ALA A 30 9.58 -10.68 -5.21
N GLY A 31 10.55 -9.93 -4.70
CA GLY A 31 11.53 -10.43 -3.73
C GLY A 31 10.88 -10.89 -2.42
N LEU A 32 9.94 -10.11 -1.88
CA LEU A 32 9.20 -10.49 -0.67
C LEU A 32 8.34 -11.75 -0.89
N MET A 33 7.69 -11.89 -2.05
CA MET A 33 6.96 -13.13 -2.40
C MET A 33 7.88 -14.34 -2.43
N ALA A 34 9.05 -14.22 -3.07
CA ALA A 34 10.03 -15.30 -3.13
C ALA A 34 10.49 -15.71 -1.72
N ILE A 35 10.75 -14.72 -0.85
CA ILE A 35 11.12 -14.95 0.55
C ILE A 35 10.03 -15.72 1.30
N ILE A 36 8.76 -15.28 1.25
CA ILE A 36 7.65 -15.99 1.90
C ILE A 36 7.54 -17.43 1.38
N THR A 37 7.63 -17.60 0.06
CA THR A 37 7.53 -18.92 -0.58
C THR A 37 8.63 -19.85 -0.07
N LEU A 38 9.87 -19.39 -0.01
CA LEU A 38 11.00 -20.17 0.50
C LEU A 38 10.87 -20.48 1.99
N LEU A 39 10.43 -19.51 2.81
CA LEU A 39 10.18 -19.71 4.24
C LEU A 39 9.11 -20.79 4.47
N VAL A 40 7.97 -20.69 3.79
CA VAL A 40 6.88 -21.66 3.90
C VAL A 40 7.33 -23.04 3.42
N LEU A 41 8.07 -23.11 2.32
CA LEU A 41 8.64 -24.36 1.81
C LEU A 41 9.63 -24.97 2.82
N ALA A 42 10.54 -24.17 3.38
CA ALA A 42 11.50 -24.63 4.39
C ALA A 42 10.80 -25.16 5.64
N ASN A 43 9.75 -24.49 6.11
CA ASN A 43 8.94 -24.95 7.23
C ASN A 43 8.19 -26.25 6.92
N ALA A 44 7.62 -26.38 5.71
CA ALA A 44 6.99 -27.60 5.27
C ALA A 44 8.00 -28.76 5.22
N LEU A 45 9.17 -28.55 4.61
CA LEU A 45 10.22 -29.57 4.57
C LEU A 45 10.70 -29.95 5.97
N GLY A 46 10.92 -28.98 6.86
CA GLY A 46 11.28 -29.22 8.27
C GLY A 46 10.26 -30.09 9.00
N ARG A 47 8.97 -29.80 8.80
CA ARG A 47 7.87 -30.53 9.44
C ARG A 47 7.68 -31.94 8.89
N TYR A 48 7.79 -32.11 7.57
CA TYR A 48 7.47 -33.38 6.91
C TYR A 48 8.69 -34.32 6.72
N LEU A 49 9.90 -33.79 6.51
CA LEU A 49 11.11 -34.60 6.34
C LEU A 49 11.87 -34.78 7.65
N PHE A 50 11.97 -33.72 8.46
CA PHE A 50 12.81 -33.72 9.68
C PHE A 50 12.01 -33.92 10.97
N SER A 51 10.68 -34.03 10.88
CA SER A 51 9.75 -34.18 12.03
C SER A 51 9.93 -33.12 13.13
N SER A 52 10.58 -31.99 12.80
CA SER A 52 10.93 -30.93 13.74
C SER A 52 10.44 -29.61 13.16
N PRO A 53 9.25 -29.13 13.56
CA PRO A 53 8.71 -27.87 13.05
C PRO A 53 9.58 -26.70 13.52
N LEU A 54 9.77 -25.69 12.67
CA LEU A 54 10.52 -24.48 13.00
C LEU A 54 9.54 -23.39 13.48
N PRO A 55 9.31 -23.23 14.79
CA PRO A 55 8.27 -22.33 15.31
C PRO A 55 8.51 -20.85 14.98
N TRP A 56 9.77 -20.48 14.70
CA TRP A 56 10.12 -19.12 14.31
C TRP A 56 9.68 -18.73 12.89
N THR A 57 9.45 -19.72 12.02
CA THR A 57 9.09 -19.44 10.62
C THR A 57 7.71 -18.80 10.52
N GLU A 58 6.80 -19.11 11.44
CA GLU A 58 5.47 -18.51 11.48
C GLU A 58 5.55 -16.99 11.75
N GLU A 59 6.35 -16.56 12.73
CA GLU A 59 6.55 -15.14 13.03
C GLU A 59 7.26 -14.39 11.88
N ALA A 60 8.23 -15.04 11.25
CA ALA A 60 8.93 -14.48 10.09
C ALA A 60 7.98 -14.28 8.89
N VAL A 61 7.15 -15.29 8.58
CA VAL A 61 6.16 -15.21 7.49
C VAL A 61 5.17 -14.08 7.74
N ILE A 62 4.64 -13.96 8.96
CA ILE A 62 3.71 -12.86 9.32
C ILE A 62 4.39 -11.50 9.11
N SER A 63 5.65 -11.36 9.55
CA SER A 63 6.40 -10.11 9.41
C SER A 63 6.59 -9.73 7.93
N VAL A 64 6.96 -10.69 7.09
CA VAL A 64 7.13 -10.45 5.64
C VAL A 64 5.77 -10.24 4.95
N MET A 65 4.70 -10.87 5.43
CA MET A 65 3.33 -10.69 4.92
C MET A 65 2.83 -9.26 5.15
N ILE A 66 3.18 -8.63 6.27
CA ILE A 66 2.88 -7.22 6.53
C ILE A 66 3.63 -6.32 5.54
N TRP A 67 4.90 -6.63 5.27
CA TRP A 67 5.71 -5.89 4.29
C TRP A 67 5.15 -5.96 2.88
N ILE A 68 4.80 -7.16 2.40
CA ILE A 68 4.26 -7.31 1.05
C ILE A 68 2.87 -6.68 0.93
N ALA A 69 2.01 -6.80 1.94
CA ALA A 69 0.70 -6.15 1.94
C ALA A 69 0.84 -4.63 1.87
N SER A 70 1.80 -4.07 2.62
CA SER A 70 2.10 -2.63 2.65
C SER A 70 2.58 -2.13 1.27
N VAL A 71 3.46 -2.89 0.63
CA VAL A 71 3.99 -2.58 -0.72
C VAL A 71 2.89 -2.71 -1.78
N GLY A 72 2.07 -3.76 -1.70
CA GLY A 72 0.94 -3.98 -2.58
C GLY A 72 -0.10 -2.86 -2.47
N LEU A 73 -0.38 -2.38 -1.25
CA LEU A 73 -1.26 -1.25 -1.02
C LEU A 73 -0.73 0.04 -1.64
N LEU A 74 0.57 0.32 -1.48
CA LEU A 74 1.23 1.47 -2.08
C LEU A 74 1.19 1.41 -3.63
N LEU A 75 1.54 0.26 -4.22
CA LEU A 75 1.44 0.02 -5.66
C LEU A 75 0.01 0.17 -6.17
N GLY A 76 -0.97 -0.37 -5.44
CA GLY A 76 -2.37 -0.27 -5.77
C GLY A 76 -2.88 1.18 -5.76
N ALA A 77 -2.43 1.97 -4.78
CA ALA A 77 -2.74 3.39 -4.66
C ALA A 77 -2.09 4.22 -5.78
N MET A 78 -0.84 3.91 -6.15
CA MET A 78 -0.14 4.56 -7.25
C MET A 78 -0.80 4.27 -8.61
N ARG A 79 -1.29 3.04 -8.80
CA ARG A 79 -1.98 2.60 -10.03
C ARG A 79 -3.45 3.06 -10.08
N GLY A 80 -3.98 3.62 -8.99
CA GLY A 80 -5.38 4.02 -8.90
C GLY A 80 -6.35 2.82 -8.94
N THR A 81 -5.90 1.65 -8.49
CA THR A 81 -6.69 0.41 -8.47
C THR A 81 -7.45 0.18 -7.17
N LEU A 82 -7.33 1.10 -6.20
CA LEU A 82 -8.17 1.08 -5.01
C LEU A 82 -9.63 1.29 -5.42
N ILE A 83 -10.52 0.60 -4.73
CA ILE A 83 -11.95 0.62 -5.02
C ILE A 83 -12.47 2.06 -4.90
N THR A 84 -13.05 2.59 -5.98
CA THR A 84 -13.71 3.89 -6.03
C THR A 84 -15.20 3.75 -6.28
N CYS A 85 -16.01 4.62 -5.66
CA CYS A 85 -17.45 4.65 -5.88
C CYS A 85 -17.80 5.48 -7.13
N ASP A 86 -17.70 4.86 -8.31
CA ASP A 86 -17.91 5.56 -9.58
C ASP A 86 -19.38 5.92 -9.84
N VAL A 87 -20.34 5.19 -9.25
CA VAL A 87 -21.78 5.40 -9.44
C VAL A 87 -22.20 6.81 -9.01
N LEU A 88 -21.65 7.30 -7.90
CA LEU A 88 -21.94 8.65 -7.41
C LEU A 88 -21.29 9.70 -8.33
N VAL A 89 -20.06 9.46 -8.76
CA VAL A 89 -19.29 10.34 -9.63
C VAL A 89 -19.94 10.52 -11.01
N LEU A 90 -20.52 9.45 -11.56
CA LEU A 90 -21.19 9.43 -12.88
C LEU A 90 -22.48 10.26 -12.91
N ARG A 91 -23.10 10.53 -11.75
CA ARG A 91 -24.33 11.34 -11.63
C ARG A 91 -24.06 12.84 -11.51
N LEU A 92 -22.80 13.27 -11.33
CA LEU A 92 -22.45 14.67 -11.10
C LEU A 92 -22.03 15.39 -12.40
N PRO A 93 -22.31 16.71 -12.51
CA PRO A 93 -21.76 17.54 -13.58
C PRO A 93 -20.22 17.61 -13.51
N PRO A 94 -19.53 17.94 -14.62
CA PRO A 94 -18.06 17.87 -14.72
C PRO A 94 -17.33 18.72 -13.67
N ALA A 95 -17.91 19.85 -13.24
CA ALA A 95 -17.37 20.68 -12.17
C ALA A 95 -17.50 20.01 -10.78
N GLY A 96 -18.64 19.39 -10.49
CA GLY A 96 -18.88 18.66 -9.23
C GLY A 96 -17.98 17.44 -9.09
N ARG A 97 -17.74 16.73 -10.20
CA ARG A 97 -16.77 15.62 -10.24
C ARG A 97 -15.36 16.05 -9.85
N ARG A 98 -14.87 17.17 -10.39
CA ARG A 98 -13.52 17.69 -10.07
C ARG A 98 -13.40 18.10 -8.60
N CYS A 99 -14.44 18.73 -8.05
CA CYS A 99 -14.47 19.13 -6.64
C CYS A 99 -14.47 17.90 -5.72
N LEU A 100 -15.29 16.89 -6.01
CA LEU A 100 -15.37 15.65 -5.24
C LEU A 100 -14.06 14.86 -5.29
N GLU A 101 -13.45 14.72 -6.47
CA GLU A 101 -12.14 14.06 -6.64
C GLU A 101 -11.04 14.79 -5.85
N GLY A 102 -11.04 16.12 -5.87
CA GLY A 102 -10.12 16.94 -5.07
C GLY A 102 -10.35 16.79 -3.56
N ALA A 103 -11.60 16.86 -3.10
CA ALA A 103 -11.96 16.71 -1.70
C ALA A 103 -11.60 15.32 -1.17
N CYS A 104 -11.93 14.25 -1.90
CA CYS A 104 -11.53 12.88 -1.54
C CYS A 104 -10.01 12.73 -1.49
N GLY A 105 -9.28 13.34 -2.43
CA GLY A 105 -7.82 13.34 -2.43
C GLY A 105 -7.23 14.02 -1.19
N ILE A 106 -7.74 15.20 -0.82
CA ILE A 106 -7.28 15.96 0.34
C ILE A 106 -7.63 15.24 1.64
N VAL A 107 -8.87 14.77 1.79
CA VAL A 107 -9.32 14.03 2.97
C VAL A 107 -8.53 12.73 3.13
N GLY A 108 -8.33 11.99 2.03
CA GLY A 108 -7.52 10.78 2.04
C GLY A 108 -6.05 11.05 2.41
N ALA A 109 -5.46 12.11 1.86
CA ALA A 109 -4.10 12.52 2.20
C ALA A 109 -3.96 12.91 3.68
N ALA A 110 -4.92 13.69 4.20
CA ALA A 110 -4.94 14.14 5.59
C ALA A 110 -5.12 12.94 6.54
N ALA A 111 -6.06 12.05 6.26
CA ALA A 111 -6.30 10.85 7.06
C ALA A 111 -5.06 9.95 7.11
N LEU A 112 -4.48 9.61 5.95
CA LEU A 112 -3.30 8.75 5.88
C LEU A 112 -2.06 9.42 6.46
N GLY A 113 -1.91 10.73 6.29
CA GLY A 113 -0.86 11.52 6.93
C GLY A 113 -0.99 11.53 8.45
N PHE A 114 -2.21 11.66 8.97
CA PHE A 114 -2.49 11.57 10.41
C PHE A 114 -2.16 10.18 10.97
N PHE A 115 -2.55 9.10 10.27
CA PHE A 115 -2.16 7.74 10.65
C PHE A 115 -0.65 7.54 10.63
N ALA A 116 0.06 8.06 9.62
CA ALA A 116 1.51 8.00 9.55
C ALA A 116 2.18 8.75 10.72
N TRP A 117 1.60 9.89 11.15
CA TRP A 117 2.03 10.60 12.35
C TRP A 117 1.82 9.75 13.61
N GLN A 118 0.64 9.15 13.79
CA GLN A 118 0.35 8.31 14.95
C GLN A 118 1.26 7.08 15.04
N ILE A 119 1.61 6.49 13.91
CA ILE A 119 2.53 5.33 13.87
C ILE A 119 3.92 5.70 14.43
N ARG A 120 4.39 6.95 14.30
CA ARG A 120 5.64 7.36 14.99
C ARG A 120 5.51 7.31 16.50
N GLY A 121 4.39 7.78 17.06
CA GLY A 121 4.13 7.68 18.50
C GLY A 121 4.05 6.22 18.95
N TYR A 122 3.42 5.37 18.13
CA TYR A 122 3.30 3.94 18.40
C TYR A 122 4.65 3.21 18.34
N LEU A 123 5.54 3.56 17.40
CA LEU A 123 6.91 3.05 17.32
C LEU A 123 7.75 3.45 18.54
N GLY A 124 7.52 4.64 19.10
CA GLY A 124 8.20 5.08 20.33
C GLY A 124 7.79 4.30 21.57
N LEU A 125 6.55 3.80 21.62
CA LEU A 125 5.99 3.09 22.77
C LEU A 125 6.16 1.56 22.68
N PHE A 126 5.92 0.99 21.50
CA PHE A 126 5.89 -0.47 21.27
C PHE A 126 7.00 -0.97 20.34
N GLY A 127 7.86 -0.08 19.82
CA GLY A 127 8.93 -0.46 18.89
C GLY A 127 10.02 -1.33 19.52
N GLY A 128 10.22 -1.21 20.83
CA GLY A 128 11.15 -2.04 21.61
C GLY A 128 10.59 -3.41 21.99
N ASP A 129 9.29 -3.65 21.80
CA ASP A 129 8.69 -4.93 22.16
C ASP A 129 9.13 -6.00 21.16
N VAL A 130 9.84 -6.98 21.68
CA VAL A 130 10.29 -8.14 20.93
C VAL A 130 9.16 -9.17 20.80
N SER A 131 9.18 -9.95 19.73
CA SER A 131 8.28 -11.10 19.56
C SER A 131 8.65 -12.24 20.53
N PRO A 132 7.68 -13.07 20.96
CA PRO A 132 7.91 -14.08 21.99
C PRO A 132 8.92 -15.16 21.62
N ILE A 133 8.99 -15.57 20.35
CA ILE A 133 9.82 -16.70 19.91
C ILE A 133 11.08 -16.24 19.18
N LEU A 134 10.97 -15.35 18.19
CA LEU A 134 12.11 -14.95 17.36
C LEU A 134 12.82 -13.70 17.90
N ARG A 135 12.25 -13.06 18.93
CA ARG A 135 12.73 -11.79 19.50
C ARG A 135 12.93 -10.69 18.46
N LEU A 136 12.25 -10.78 17.32
CA LEU A 136 12.23 -9.72 16.32
C LEU A 136 11.54 -8.49 16.92
N PRO A 137 12.10 -7.29 16.76
CA PRO A 137 11.43 -6.06 17.13
C PRO A 137 10.12 -5.94 16.33
N LYS A 138 8.99 -5.79 17.02
CA LYS A 138 7.70 -5.53 16.35
C LYS A 138 7.76 -4.27 15.47
N GLY A 139 8.71 -3.37 15.76
CA GLY A 139 9.04 -2.21 14.92
C GLY A 139 9.33 -2.53 13.45
N LEU A 140 9.86 -3.72 13.13
CA LEU A 140 10.11 -4.11 11.73
C LEU A 140 8.82 -4.32 10.94
N GLY A 141 7.76 -4.86 11.54
CA GLY A 141 6.45 -4.95 10.89
C GLY A 141 5.73 -3.60 10.87
N ILE A 142 5.80 -2.85 11.98
CA ILE A 142 5.13 -1.55 12.12
C ILE A 142 5.72 -0.50 11.17
N SER A 143 7.03 -0.53 10.92
CA SER A 143 7.69 0.36 9.97
C SER A 143 7.19 0.17 8.53
N ALA A 144 6.81 -1.05 8.12
CA ALA A 144 6.21 -1.30 6.81
C ALA A 144 4.89 -0.54 6.61
N LEU A 145 4.04 -0.53 7.64
CA LEU A 145 2.81 0.24 7.67
C LEU A 145 3.11 1.74 7.59
N MET A 146 4.13 2.20 8.30
CA MET A 146 4.54 3.60 8.25
C MET A 146 4.99 4.02 6.84
N VAL A 147 5.80 3.18 6.18
CA VAL A 147 6.30 3.43 4.80
C VAL A 147 5.15 3.49 3.80
N SER A 148 4.20 2.56 3.88
CA SER A 148 3.06 2.54 2.95
C SER A 148 2.12 3.73 3.18
N MET A 149 1.76 4.04 4.44
CA MET A 149 0.90 5.18 4.75
C MET A 149 1.52 6.51 4.33
N ALA A 150 2.81 6.72 4.63
CA ALA A 150 3.54 7.91 4.22
C ALA A 150 3.66 8.01 2.68
N GLY A 151 3.95 6.88 2.02
CA GLY A 151 4.03 6.80 0.56
C GLY A 151 2.70 7.15 -0.10
N ILE A 152 1.58 6.60 0.37
CA ILE A 152 0.26 6.89 -0.20
C ILE A 152 -0.14 8.34 0.07
N ALA A 153 0.10 8.87 1.27
CA ALA A 153 -0.16 10.27 1.59
C ALA A 153 0.60 11.21 0.63
N LEU A 154 1.88 10.93 0.37
CA LEU A 154 2.70 11.69 -0.59
C LEU A 154 2.12 11.62 -2.02
N VAL A 155 1.69 10.43 -2.45
CA VAL A 155 1.05 10.23 -3.77
C VAL A 155 -0.22 11.07 -3.88
N LEU A 156 -1.06 11.10 -2.84
CA LEU A 156 -2.31 11.87 -2.84
C LEU A 156 -2.05 13.39 -2.83
N ILE A 157 -1.09 13.86 -2.04
CA ILE A 157 -0.66 15.27 -2.03
C ILE A 157 -0.16 15.68 -3.43
N TRP A 158 0.68 14.85 -4.04
CA TRP A 158 1.19 15.10 -5.38
C TRP A 158 0.08 15.13 -6.44
N ARG A 159 -0.97 14.30 -6.29
CA ARG A 159 -2.16 14.35 -7.14
C ARG A 159 -2.95 15.64 -6.94
N ALA A 160 -3.13 16.09 -5.70
CA ALA A 160 -3.81 17.35 -5.40
C ALA A 160 -3.08 18.56 -5.98
N ILE A 161 -1.74 18.62 -5.83
CA ILE A 161 -0.90 19.69 -6.39
C ILE A 161 -1.02 19.71 -7.92
N ARG A 162 -0.93 18.56 -8.59
CA ARG A 162 -1.08 18.49 -10.05
C ARG A 162 -2.47 18.89 -10.54
N ALA A 163 -3.52 18.58 -9.78
CA ALA A 163 -4.87 19.03 -10.09
C ALA A 163 -4.98 20.56 -10.01
N ALA A 164 -4.41 21.18 -8.97
CA ALA A 164 -4.37 22.64 -8.83
C ALA A 164 -3.58 23.31 -9.97
N LEU A 165 -2.42 22.76 -10.35
CA LEU A 165 -1.60 23.31 -11.44
C LEU A 165 -2.30 23.22 -12.82
N ARG A 166 -3.11 22.18 -13.06
CA ARG A 166 -3.91 22.06 -14.29
C ARG A 166 -5.10 23.01 -14.33
N ALA A 167 -5.61 23.46 -13.17
CA ALA A 167 -6.66 24.47 -13.12
C ALA A 167 -6.14 25.88 -13.44
N VAL A 168 -4.84 26.12 -13.26
CA VAL A 168 -4.19 27.42 -13.49
C VAL A 168 -3.65 27.59 -14.93
N ARG A 169 -3.42 26.49 -15.66
CA ARG A 169 -3.04 26.52 -17.08
C ARG A 169 -4.27 26.20 -17.94
N PRO A 170 -4.99 27.22 -18.48
CA PRO A 170 -6.11 27.00 -19.40
C PRO A 170 -5.65 26.35 -20.71
#